data_AF-A0ABD0M2J7-F1
#
_entry.id   AF-A0ABD0M2J7-F1
#
_cell.length_a   1.000
_cell.length_b   1.000
_cell.length_c   1.000
_cell.angle_alpha   90.00
_cell.angle_beta   90.00
_cell.angle_gamma   90.00
#
_symmetry.space_group_name_H-M   'P 1'
#
loop_
_entity.id
_entity.type
_entity.pdbx_description
1 polymer ?
#
loop_
_entity_poly.entity_id
_entity_poly.type
_entity_poly.pdbx_seq_one_letter_code
_entity_poly.pdbx_strand_id
1 'polypeptide(L)' 'MMAAGMKHDRTRKPASESEEDPVENMISKTGCLQLHYAVQECMAEHQDWRKCQNQVVQFKQCMDESLKQAKTKKS' A
#
# COMPACT_ATOMS: atom_id res chain seq x y z
N MET A 1 -12.77 36.62 -5.15
CA MET A 1 -11.59 36.79 -4.28
C MET A 1 -11.19 35.40 -3.81
N MET A 2 -10.15 34.78 -4.37
CA MET A 2 -9.64 33.49 -3.88
C MET A 2 -8.32 33.74 -3.15
N ALA A 3 -8.29 33.39 -1.87
CA ALA A 3 -7.25 33.76 -0.92
C ALA A 3 -5.86 33.24 -1.33
N ALA A 4 -4.87 34.13 -1.20
CA ALA A 4 -3.45 33.84 -1.35
C ALA A 4 -2.92 33.05 -0.14
N GLY A 5 -2.16 31.98 -0.41
CA GLY A 5 -1.16 31.46 0.53
C GLY A 5 -1.42 30.11 1.20
N MET A 6 -1.12 29.02 0.49
CA MET A 6 -0.46 27.85 1.09
C MET A 6 0.21 27.03 -0.02
N LYS A 7 1.51 27.26 -0.23
CA LYS A 7 2.32 26.57 -1.24
C LYS A 7 2.68 25.17 -0.74
N HIS A 8 1.83 24.19 -1.03
CA HIS A 8 2.25 22.79 -0.96
C HIS A 8 3.14 22.55 -2.19
N ASP A 9 4.45 22.61 -2.00
CA ASP A 9 5.43 22.21 -3.01
C ASP A 9 5.28 20.70 -3.27
N ARG A 10 4.31 20.37 -4.12
CA ARG A 10 4.18 19.05 -4.75
C ARG A 10 5.05 19.07 -5.99
N THR A 11 6.37 19.23 -5.84
CA THR A 11 7.30 18.94 -6.93
C THR A 11 7.18 17.46 -7.27
N ARG A 12 6.17 17.15 -8.10
CA ARG A 12 5.90 15.85 -8.69
C ARG A 12 6.99 15.67 -9.73
N LYS A 13 8.02 14.92 -9.37
CA LYS A 13 8.95 14.38 -10.38
C LYS A 13 8.09 13.67 -11.43
N PRO A 14 8.18 14.03 -12.72
CA PRO A 14 7.43 13.33 -13.76
C PRO A 14 7.79 11.84 -13.68
N ALA A 15 6.77 11.00 -13.49
CA ALA A 15 6.90 9.57 -13.37
C ALA A 15 7.45 9.02 -14.69
N SER A 16 8.75 8.81 -14.74
CA SER A 16 9.43 8.16 -15.84
C SER A 16 9.21 6.64 -15.70
N GLU A 17 8.28 6.12 -16.50
CA GLU A 17 8.28 4.79 -17.13
C GLU A 17 8.37 3.53 -16.23
N SER A 18 7.56 3.49 -15.18
CA SER A 18 6.93 2.24 -14.73
C SER A 18 5.59 2.64 -14.13
N GLU A 19 4.50 2.25 -14.80
CA GLU A 19 3.12 2.57 -14.42
C GLU A 19 2.65 1.81 -13.16
N GLU A 20 3.53 1.05 -12.53
CA GLU A 20 3.26 0.33 -11.29
C GLU A 20 3.41 1.26 -10.10
N ASP A 21 2.40 1.28 -9.23
CA ASP A 21 2.44 2.06 -8.01
C ASP A 21 3.65 1.62 -7.15
N PRO A 22 4.47 2.55 -6.63
CA PRO A 22 5.62 2.21 -5.80
C PRO A 22 5.28 1.29 -4.62
N VAL A 23 4.07 1.39 -4.08
CA VAL A 23 3.58 0.56 -2.98
C VAL A 23 3.28 -0.86 -3.48
N GLU A 24 2.63 -1.00 -4.62
CA GLU A 24 2.37 -2.32 -5.22
C GLU A 24 3.66 -3.06 -5.54
N ASN A 25 4.67 -2.39 -6.11
CA ASN A 25 5.97 -2.99 -6.38
C ASN A 25 6.66 -3.48 -5.08
N MET A 26 6.55 -2.71 -3.99
CA MET A 26 7.04 -3.15 -2.68
C MET A 26 6.30 -4.37 -2.14
N ILE A 27 4.98 -4.40 -2.26
CA ILE A 27 4.15 -5.52 -1.78
C ILE A 27 4.34 -6.77 -2.64
N SER A 28 4.56 -6.63 -3.95
CA SER A 28 4.91 -7.74 -4.85
C SER A 28 6.17 -8.47 -4.38
N LYS A 29 7.19 -7.72 -3.92
CA LYS A 29 8.43 -8.30 -3.37
C LYS A 29 8.23 -9.05 -2.06
N THR A 30 7.20 -8.73 -1.29
CA THR A 30 6.90 -9.43 -0.03
C THR A 30 6.03 -10.66 -0.21
N GLY A 31 5.45 -10.87 -1.39
CA GLY A 31 4.50 -11.95 -1.66
C GLY A 31 3.09 -11.70 -1.10
N CYS A 32 2.82 -10.52 -0.55
CA CYS A 32 1.54 -10.18 0.07
C CYS A 32 0.54 -9.49 -0.88
N LEU A 33 0.82 -9.48 -2.19
CA LEU A 33 0.08 -8.71 -3.19
C LEU A 33 -1.39 -9.14 -3.31
N GLN A 34 -1.67 -10.45 -3.27
CA GLN A 34 -3.05 -10.93 -3.35
C GLN A 34 -3.90 -10.44 -2.16
N LEU A 35 -3.31 -10.40 -0.97
CA LEU A 35 -4.00 -9.91 0.24
C LEU A 35 -4.19 -8.39 0.19
N HIS A 36 -3.29 -7.66 -0.47
CA HIS A 36 -3.48 -6.24 -0.75
C HIS A 36 -4.70 -6.00 -1.65
N TYR A 37 -4.84 -6.74 -2.75
CA TYR A 37 -6.01 -6.66 -3.61
C TYR A 37 -7.29 -7.05 -2.90
N ALA A 38 -7.29 -8.10 -2.07
CA ALA A 38 -8.46 -8.50 -1.30
C ALA A 38 -8.96 -7.37 -0.36
N VAL A 39 -8.04 -6.58 0.21
CA VAL A 39 -8.41 -5.39 0.99
C VAL A 39 -9.00 -4.29 0.09
N GLN A 40 -8.39 -4.03 -1.06
CA GLN A 40 -8.91 -3.06 -2.03
C GLN A 40 -10.32 -3.44 -2.51
N GLU A 41 -10.55 -4.70 -2.85
CA GLU A 41 -11.85 -5.22 -3.28
C GLU A 41 -12.90 -5.08 -2.17
N CYS A 42 -12.56 -5.43 -0.93
CA CYS A 42 -13.47 -5.25 0.20
C CYS A 42 -13.81 -3.77 0.43
N MET A 43 -12.82 -2.87 0.30
CA MET A 43 -13.07 -1.44 0.41
C MET A 43 -13.87 -0.89 -0.77
N ALA A 44 -13.69 -1.42 -1.98
CA ALA A 44 -14.46 -1.06 -3.15
C ALA A 44 -15.94 -1.48 -3.01
N GLU A 45 -16.20 -2.66 -2.45
CA GLU A 45 -17.56 -3.17 -2.26
C GLU A 45 -18.28 -2.52 -1.06
N HIS A 46 -17.62 -2.46 0.10
CA HIS A 46 -18.29 -2.04 1.33
C HIS A 46 -18.05 -0.57 1.71
N GLN A 47 -16.94 0.02 1.25
CA GLN A 47 -16.47 1.36 1.66
C GLN A 47 -16.38 1.57 3.18
N ASP A 48 -16.44 0.50 3.97
CA ASP A 48 -16.34 0.49 5.42
C ASP A 48 -15.23 -0.45 5.85
N TRP A 49 -14.12 0.14 6.30
CA TRP A 49 -12.94 -0.61 6.74
C TRP A 49 -13.24 -1.54 7.93
N ARG A 50 -14.28 -1.27 8.72
CA ARG A 50 -14.67 -2.14 9.85
C ARG A 50 -15.15 -3.51 9.37
N LYS A 51 -15.81 -3.56 8.21
CA LYS A 51 -16.24 -4.82 7.58
C LYS A 51 -15.06 -5.56 6.92
N CYS A 52 -14.00 -4.84 6.59
CA CYS A 52 -12.78 -5.38 5.99
C CYS A 52 -11.70 -5.79 7.00
N GLN A 53 -12.02 -5.86 8.29
CA GLN A 53 -11.05 -6.21 9.33
C GLN A 53 -10.37 -7.55 9.09
N ASN A 54 -11.10 -8.55 8.58
CA ASN A 54 -10.53 -9.87 8.33
C ASN A 54 -9.40 -9.81 7.27
N GLN A 55 -9.65 -9.15 6.14
CA GLN A 55 -8.69 -8.97 5.05
C GLN A 55 -7.49 -8.13 5.51
N VAL A 56 -7.74 -7.07 6.29
CA VAL A 56 -6.68 -6.20 6.83
C VAL A 56 -5.78 -6.94 7.82
N VAL A 57 -6.35 -7.77 8.69
CA VAL A 57 -5.57 -8.59 9.65
C VAL A 57 -4.70 -9.60 8.91
N GLN A 58 -5.24 -10.29 7.90
CA GLN A 58 -4.46 -11.23 7.10
C GLN A 58 -3.32 -10.54 6.35
N PHE A 59 -3.59 -9.39 5.72
CA PHE A 59 -2.57 -8.60 5.04
C PHE A 59 -1.45 -8.16 5.99
N LYS A 60 -1.81 -7.71 7.20
CA LYS A 60 -0.85 -7.34 8.24
C LYS A 60 0.03 -8.52 8.65
N GLN A 61 -0.57 -9.69 8.90
CA GLN A 61 0.17 -10.89 9.29
C GLN A 61 1.20 -11.28 8.23
N CYS A 62 0.80 -11.28 6.95
CA CYS A 62 1.73 -11.55 5.85
C CYS A 62 2.90 -10.57 5.83
N MET A 63 2.62 -9.27 5.97
CA MET A 63 3.69 -8.25 5.97
C MET A 63 4.62 -8.40 7.17
N ASP A 64 4.10 -8.69 8.36
CA ASP A 64 4.90 -8.95 9.57
C ASP A 64 5.83 -10.17 9.39
N GLU A 65 5.35 -11.23 8.72
CA GLU A 65 6.17 -12.40 8.38
C GLU A 65 7.25 -12.08 7.36
N SER A 66 6.92 -11.38 6.27
CA SER A 66 7.89 -10.99 5.25
C SER A 66 8.98 -10.06 5.80
N LEU A 67 8.64 -9.18 6.75
CA LEU A 67 9.62 -8.35 7.47
C LEU A 67 10.55 -9.19 8.37
N LYS A 68 10.04 -10.25 9.00
CA LYS A 68 10.89 -11.17 9.78
C LYS A 68 11.84 -11.94 8.86
N GLN A 69 11.34 -12.46 7.73
CA GLN A 69 12.16 -13.17 6.75
C GLN A 69 13.24 -12.28 6.11
N ALA A 70 12.91 -11.02 5.84
CA ALA A 70 13.88 -10.05 5.33
C ALA A 70 15.03 -9.78 6.32
N LYS A 71 14.77 -9.88 7.63
CA LYS A 71 15.79 -9.73 8.68
C LYS A 71 16.69 -10.97 8.79
N THR A 72 16.13 -12.18 8.67
CA THR A 72 16.89 -13.42 8.79
C THR A 72 17.80 -13.69 7.59
N LYS A 73 17.38 -13.31 6.37
CA LYS A 73 18.20 -13.43 5.15
C LYS A 73 19.40 -12.47 5.08
N LYS A 74 19.50 -11.53 6.01
CA LYS A 74 20.59 -10.54 6.08
C LYS A 74 21.70 -10.93 7.07
N SER A 75 21.61 -12.13 7.66
CA SER A 75 22.61 -12.68 8.60
C SER A 75 23.55 -13.68 7.94
#